data_AF-A0A960Z0K1-F1
#
_entry.id   AF-A0A960Z0K1-F1
#
_cell.length_a   1.000
_cell.length_b   1.000
_cell.length_c   1.000
_cell.angle_alpha   90.00
_cell.angle_beta   90.00
_cell.angle_gamma   90.00
#
_symmetry.space_group_name_H-M   'P 1'
#
loop_
_entity.id
_entity.type
_entity.pdbx_description
1 polymer ?
#
loop_
_entity_poly.entity_id
_entity_poly.type
_entity_poly.pdbx_seq_one_letter_code
_entity_poly.pdbx_strand_id
1 'polypeptide(L)'
;MWLFRGFVFLILLFALVYFFVTNSGQSVDINLFGKSFLGISIYWVVVTSFLLGFATSFVLAALREFRFHREIARLKRDGGAKDREIADLRTLPLRPDQPRSAETEGTPQ
;
A
#
# COMPACT_ATOMS: atom_id res chain seq x y z
N MET A 1 18.12 16.07 -2.30
CA MET A 1 18.06 14.58 -2.22
C MET A 1 17.39 13.90 -3.41
N TRP A 2 16.48 14.54 -4.15
CA TRP A 2 15.87 13.94 -5.35
C TRP A 2 16.84 13.84 -6.55
N LEU A 3 17.64 14.90 -6.77
CA LEU A 3 18.69 14.93 -7.79
C LEU A 3 19.76 13.84 -7.63
N PHE A 4 20.23 13.60 -6.39
CA PHE A 4 21.21 12.54 -6.12
C PHE A 4 20.63 11.15 -6.42
N ARG A 5 19.37 10.89 -6.04
CA ARG A 5 18.68 9.63 -6.36
C ARG A 5 18.54 9.46 -7.89
N GLY A 6 18.20 10.52 -8.60
CA GLY A 6 18.13 10.52 -10.07
C GLY A 6 19.49 10.24 -10.71
N PHE A 7 20.56 10.86 -10.20
CA PHE A 7 21.91 10.65 -10.70
C PHE A 7 22.42 9.23 -10.47
N VAL A 8 22.20 8.67 -9.27
CA VAL A 8 22.52 7.27 -8.97
C VAL A 8 21.74 6.32 -9.87
N PHE A 9 20.44 6.58 -10.10
CA PHE A 9 19.62 5.78 -11.00
C PHE A 9 20.12 5.84 -12.44
N LEU A 10 20.54 7.02 -12.90
CA LEU A 10 21.11 7.20 -14.24
C LEU A 10 22.41 6.41 -14.42
N ILE A 11 23.32 6.46 -13.43
CA ILE A 11 24.56 5.67 -13.44
C ILE A 11 24.23 4.17 -13.50
N LEU A 12 23.29 3.72 -12.66
CA LEU A 12 22.88 2.33 -12.63
C LEU A 12 22.32 1.87 -13.99
N LEU A 13 21.50 2.71 -14.63
CA LEU A 13 20.95 2.45 -15.96
C LEU A 13 22.05 2.30 -17.00
N PHE A 14 23.02 3.22 -17.03
CA PHE A 14 24.16 3.14 -17.94
C PHE A 14 25.02 1.90 -17.70
N ALA A 15 25.33 1.59 -16.44
CA ALA A 15 26.08 0.38 -16.08
C ALA A 15 25.35 -0.89 -16.53
N LEU A 16 24.03 -0.95 -16.36
CA LEU A 16 23.20 -2.05 -16.80
C LEU A 16 23.25 -2.20 -18.33
N VAL A 17 23.00 -1.13 -19.08
CA VAL A 17 23.04 -1.16 -20.56
C VAL A 17 24.42 -1.55 -21.07
N TYR A 18 25.48 -0.98 -20.49
CA TYR A 18 26.86 -1.33 -20.84
C TYR A 18 27.15 -2.82 -20.59
N PHE A 19 26.71 -3.36 -19.46
CA PHE A 19 26.81 -4.79 -19.15
C PHE A 19 26.09 -5.64 -20.20
N PHE A 20 24.88 -5.25 -20.60
CA PHE A 20 24.15 -5.98 -21.65
C PHE A 20 24.86 -5.97 -22.99
N VAL A 21 25.34 -4.81 -23.43
CA VAL A 21 26.01 -4.68 -24.74
C VAL A 21 27.28 -5.53 -24.76
N THR A 22 28.11 -5.43 -23.71
CA THR A 22 29.39 -6.15 -23.61
C THR A 22 29.23 -7.67 -23.46
N ASN A 23 28.11 -8.14 -22.89
CA ASN A 23 27.85 -9.57 -22.67
C ASN A 23 26.82 -10.17 -23.65
N SER A 24 26.34 -9.40 -24.63
CA SER A 24 25.28 -9.82 -25.56
C SER A 24 25.61 -11.06 -26.39
N GLY A 25 26.89 -11.26 -26.73
CA GLY A 25 27.37 -12.41 -27.50
C GLY A 25 27.69 -13.65 -26.67
N GLN A 26 27.59 -13.58 -25.34
CA GLN A 26 27.90 -14.71 -24.47
C GLN A 26 26.66 -15.60 -24.27
N SER A 27 26.92 -16.90 -24.24
CA SER A 27 25.93 -17.91 -23.88
C SER A 27 26.27 -18.51 -22.52
N VAL A 28 25.23 -18.91 -21.80
CA VAL A 28 25.33 -19.53 -20.47
C VAL A 28 24.56 -20.84 -20.48
N ASP A 29 25.10 -21.78 -19.72
CA ASP A 29 24.46 -23.06 -19.46
C ASP A 29 23.65 -22.96 -18.17
N ILE A 30 22.36 -23.23 -18.26
CA ILE A 30 21.42 -23.05 -17.15
C ILE A 30 20.90 -24.41 -16.74
N ASN A 31 20.97 -24.70 -15.44
CA ASN A 31 20.31 -25.86 -14.86
C ASN A 31 19.04 -25.42 -14.16
N LEU A 32 17.89 -25.67 -14.77
CA LEU A 32 16.58 -25.36 -14.21
C LEU A 32 15.87 -26.65 -13.81
N PHE A 33 15.64 -26.86 -12.52
CA PHE A 33 14.90 -28.01 -11.99
C PHE A 33 15.38 -29.37 -12.52
N GLY A 34 16.71 -29.56 -12.60
CA GLY A 34 17.33 -30.78 -13.09
C GLY A 34 17.35 -30.95 -14.61
N LYS A 35 16.86 -29.95 -15.37
CA LYS A 35 17.05 -29.88 -16.83
C LYS A 35 18.18 -28.89 -17.15
N SER A 36 19.20 -29.39 -17.83
CA SER A 36 20.28 -28.59 -18.40
C SER A 36 19.83 -28.00 -19.72
N PHE A 37 19.87 -26.68 -19.84
CA PHE A 37 19.72 -25.96 -21.09
C PHE A 37 21.07 -25.36 -21.45
N LEU A 38 21.67 -25.87 -22.53
CA LEU A 38 23.00 -25.48 -22.98
C LEU A 38 22.90 -24.35 -24.00
N GLY A 39 23.84 -23.40 -23.95
CA GLY A 39 24.01 -22.38 -24.98
C GLY A 39 22.90 -21.32 -25.04
N ILE A 40 22.19 -21.06 -23.94
CA ILE A 40 21.20 -19.98 -23.92
C ILE A 40 21.93 -18.63 -23.91
N SER A 41 21.59 -17.73 -24.83
CA SER A 41 22.12 -16.37 -24.80
C SER A 41 21.74 -15.65 -23.50
N ILE A 42 22.71 -15.02 -22.85
CA ILE A 42 22.52 -14.22 -21.62
C ILE A 42 21.38 -13.22 -21.79
N TYR A 43 21.21 -12.66 -22.99
CA TYR A 43 20.14 -11.74 -23.31
C TYR A 43 18.76 -12.29 -22.91
N TRP A 44 18.43 -13.52 -23.32
CA TRP A 44 17.14 -14.14 -23.02
C TRP A 44 16.96 -14.39 -21.52
N VAL A 45 18.02 -14.80 -20.82
CA VAL A 45 17.98 -15.06 -19.38
C VAL A 45 17.63 -13.78 -18.62
N VAL A 46 18.31 -12.68 -18.95
CA VAL A 46 18.10 -11.44 -18.21
C VAL A 46 16.75 -10.81 -18.57
N VAL A 47 16.35 -10.83 -19.86
CA VAL A 47 15.03 -10.31 -20.28
C VAL A 47 13.89 -11.07 -19.60
N THR A 48 13.95 -12.40 -19.58
CA THR A 48 12.91 -13.22 -18.93
C THR A 48 12.89 -13.04 -17.42
N SER A 49 14.05 -12.96 -16.78
CA SER A 49 14.17 -12.69 -15.34
C SER A 49 13.62 -11.31 -14.96
N PHE A 50 13.94 -10.29 -15.76
CA PHE A 50 13.41 -8.94 -15.58
C PHE A 50 11.89 -8.92 -15.76
N LEU A 51 11.37 -9.58 -16.79
CA LEU A 51 9.93 -9.65 -17.06
C LEU A 51 9.19 -10.36 -15.93
N LEU A 52 9.73 -11.46 -15.40
CA LEU A 52 9.16 -12.17 -14.24
C LEU A 52 9.18 -11.31 -12.98
N GLY A 53 10.29 -10.62 -12.71
CA GLY A 53 10.41 -9.69 -11.58
C GLY A 53 9.42 -8.52 -11.70
N PHE A 54 9.28 -7.95 -12.89
CA PHE A 54 8.33 -6.90 -13.19
C PHE A 54 6.89 -7.38 -13.01
N ALA A 55 6.52 -8.52 -13.60
CA ALA A 55 5.19 -9.10 -13.47
C ALA A 55 4.84 -9.38 -12.00
N THR A 56 5.76 -9.95 -11.24
CA THR A 56 5.58 -10.22 -9.81
C THR A 56 5.38 -8.91 -9.03
N SER A 57 6.22 -7.90 -9.30
CA SER A 57 6.12 -6.59 -8.64
C SER A 57 4.81 -5.89 -9.00
N PHE A 58 4.37 -5.99 -10.26
CA PHE A 58 3.11 -5.43 -10.73
C PHE A 58 1.92 -6.08 -10.02
N VAL A 59 1.91 -7.41 -9.91
CA VAL A 59 0.86 -8.13 -9.16
C VAL A 59 0.83 -7.71 -7.69
N LEU A 60 1.99 -7.64 -7.03
CA LEU A 60 2.07 -7.18 -5.64
C LEU A 60 1.59 -5.74 -5.47
N ALA A 61 1.97 -4.84 -6.38
CA ALA A 61 1.53 -3.45 -6.37
C ALA A 61 0.01 -3.35 -6.56
N ALA A 62 -0.56 -4.10 -7.52
CA ALA A 62 -1.99 -4.16 -7.75
C ALA A 62 -2.74 -4.66 -6.49
N LEU A 63 -2.29 -5.76 -5.88
CA LEU A 63 -2.88 -6.29 -4.65
C LEU A 63 -2.84 -5.27 -3.50
N ARG A 64 -1.72 -4.55 -3.35
CA ARG A 64 -1.57 -3.50 -2.35
C ARG A 64 -2.56 -2.36 -2.59
N GLU A 65 -2.70 -1.93 -3.85
CA GLU A 65 -3.61 -0.87 -4.24
C GLU A 65 -5.07 -1.23 -3.96
N PHE A 66 -5.48 -2.46 -4.30
CA PHE A 66 -6.82 -2.96 -3.97
C PHE A 66 -7.09 -2.97 -2.46
N ARG A 67 -6.10 -3.37 -1.65
CA ARG A 67 -6.23 -3.36 -0.20
C ARG A 67 -6.43 -1.95 0.34
N PHE A 68 -5.67 -0.98 -0.17
CA PHE A 68 -5.80 0.43 0.22
C PHE A 68 -7.16 1.02 -0.18
N HIS A 69 -7.66 0.72 -1.38
CA HIS A 69 -8.99 1.16 -1.79
C HIS A 69 -10.09 0.62 -0.87
N ARG A 70 -9.99 -0.65 -0.44
CA ARG A 70 -10.94 -1.24 0.51
C ARG A 70 -10.86 -0.59 1.88
N GLU A 71 -9.66 -0.28 2.35
CA GLU A 71 -9.42 0.37 3.63
C GLU A 71 -9.99 1.80 3.63
N ILE A 72 -9.74 2.58 2.58
CA ILE A 72 -10.31 3.92 2.38
C ILE A 72 -11.84 3.86 2.36
N ALA A 73 -12.44 2.91 1.63
CA ALA A 73 -13.88 2.76 1.57
C ALA A 73 -14.50 2.43 2.94
N ARG A 74 -13.81 1.61 3.75
CA ARG A 74 -14.22 1.30 5.13
C ARG A 74 -14.10 2.52 6.04
N LEU A 75 -12.94 3.17 6.05
CA LEU A 75 -12.69 4.39 6.83
C LEU A 75 -13.71 5.50 6.52
N LYS A 76 -14.08 5.67 5.26
CA LYS A 76 -15.10 6.64 4.83
C LYS A 76 -16.49 6.32 5.36
N ARG A 77 -16.87 5.03 5.38
CA ARG A 77 -18.16 4.59 5.96
C ARG A 77 -18.20 4.79 7.47
N ASP A 78 -17.13 4.41 8.16
CA ASP A 78 -17.02 4.55 9.61
C ASP A 78 -17.04 6.03 10.03
N GLY A 79 -16.38 6.91 9.26
CA GLY A 79 -16.45 8.35 9.48
C GLY A 79 -17.88 8.90 9.33
N GLY A 80 -18.57 8.54 8.23
CA GLY A 80 -19.94 8.99 8.00
C GLY A 80 -20.96 8.47 9.03
N ALA A 81 -20.75 7.27 9.59
CA ALA A 81 -21.58 6.75 10.67
C ALA A 81 -21.39 7.57 11.97
N LYS A 82 -20.14 7.86 12.34
CA LYS A 82 -19.82 8.68 13.51
C LYS A 82 -20.35 10.11 13.38
N ASP A 83 -20.27 10.71 12.20
CA ASP A 83 -20.82 12.04 11.94
C ASP A 83 -22.34 12.07 12.12
N ARG A 84 -23.05 11.00 11.73
CA ARG A 84 -24.49 10.85 11.97
C ARG A 84 -24.82 10.69 13.45
N GLU A 85 -24.07 9.88 14.18
CA GLU A 85 -24.25 9.75 15.63
C GLU A 85 -24.07 11.08 16.35
N ILE A 86 -23.06 11.88 15.97
CA ILE A 86 -22.87 13.24 16.50
C ILE A 86 -24.05 14.14 16.15
N ALA A 87 -24.56 14.06 14.92
CA ALA A 87 -25.71 14.86 14.49
C ALA A 87 -26.98 14.50 15.28
N ASP A 88 -27.26 13.20 15.45
CA ASP A 88 -28.41 12.71 16.22
C ASP A 88 -28.32 13.15 17.68
N LEU A 89 -27.16 13.01 18.31
CA LEU A 89 -26.91 13.46 19.68
C LEU A 89 -27.10 14.98 19.85
N ARG A 90 -26.80 15.78 18.82
CA ARG A 90 -27.05 17.24 18.84
C ARG A 90 -28.51 17.62 18.69
N THR A 91 -29.33 16.72 18.15
CA THR A 91 -30.78 16.92 18.00
C THR A 91 -31.60 16.32 19.14
N LEU A 92 -30.96 15.62 20.09
CA LEU A 92 -31.68 15.11 21.25
C LEU A 92 -32.22 16.30 22.07
N PRO A 93 -33.53 16.34 22.35
CA PRO A 93 -34.08 17.35 23.23
C PRO A 93 -33.43 17.22 24.60
N LEU A 94 -32.80 18.30 25.06
CA LEU A 94 -32.26 18.38 26.41
C LEU A 94 -33.40 18.05 27.39
N ARG A 95 -33.22 16.99 28.18
CA ARG A 95 -34.16 16.66 29.26
C ARG A 95 -34.26 17.92 30.13
N PRO A 96 -35.45 18.51 30.32
CA PRO A 96 -35.57 19.69 31.16
C PRO A 96 -35.08 19.28 32.55
N ASP A 97 -34.11 20.05 33.07
CA ASP A 97 -33.63 19.89 34.43
C ASP A 97 -34.86 19.86 35.35
N GLN A 98 -35.09 18.68 35.93
CA GLN A 98 -36.16 18.48 36.88
C GLN A 98 -35.89 19.47 38.02
N PRO A 99 -36.76 20.47 38.27
CA PRO A 99 -36.51 21.43 39.33
C PRO A 99 -36.40 20.62 40.62
N ARG A 100 -35.19 20.61 41.18
CA ARG A 100 -34.89 19.99 42.47
C ARG A 100 -35.88 20.61 43.45
N SER A 101 -36.85 19.80 43.87
CA SER A 101 -37.93 20.21 44.76
C SER A 101 -37.33 20.97 45.94
N ALA A 102 -37.50 22.29 45.90
CA ALA A 102 -37.51 23.10 47.10
C ALA A 102 -38.69 22.63 47.95
N GLU A 103 -38.49 22.66 49.27
CA GLU A 103 -39.52 22.51 50.32
C GLU A 103 -40.17 21.14 50.52
N THR A 104 -39.72 20.48 51.58
CA THR A 104 -40.58 20.06 52.71
C THR A 104 -39.62 20.01 53.91
N GLU A 105 -39.35 21.13 54.58
CA GLU A 105 -40.11 21.58 55.76
C GLU A 105 -40.42 20.40 56.71
N GLY A 106 -39.63 20.28 57.76
CA GLY A 106 -39.71 19.16 58.70
C GLY A 106 -38.83 19.42 59.92
N THR A 107 -39.19 20.45 60.68
CA THR A 107 -38.75 20.65 62.06
C THR A 107 -39.31 19.50 62.92
N PRO A 108 -38.50 18.88 63.79
CA PRO A 108 -39.03 18.41 65.05
C PRO A 108 -38.29 19.04 66.23
N GLN A 109 -39.09 19.26 67.27
CA GLN A 109 -38.79 19.88 68.56
C GLN A 109 -37.74 19.12 69.37
#